data_AF-A0A816G674-F1
#
_entry.id   AF-A0A816G674-F1
#
_cell.length_a   1.000
_cell.length_b   1.000
_cell.length_c   1.000
_cell.angle_alpha   90.00
_cell.angle_beta   90.00
_cell.angle_gamma   90.00
#
_symmetry.space_group_name_H-M   'P 1'
#
loop_
_entity.id
_entity.type
_entity.pdbx_description
1 polymer ?
#
loop_
_entity_poly.entity_id
_entity_poly.type
_entity_poly.pdbx_seq_one_letter_code
_entity_poly.pdbx_strand_id
1 'polypeptide(L)'
;WHYVKTKFYATQLQPWGLQAAVADQFKQFLDKTETLNTWSQGLDRCHTHRYRDKIQSMIQYAVNDCLAVTKLAVHMGEEVSTLFY
;
A
#
# COMPACT_ATOMS: atom_id res chain seq x y z
N TRP A 1 27.27 -1.84 8.76
CA TRP A 1 26.24 -2.70 9.40
C TRP A 1 26.28 -4.06 8.75
N HIS A 2 26.83 -5.05 9.46
CA HIS A 2 26.89 -6.45 9.04
C HIS A 2 25.49 -7.07 9.10
N TYR A 3 25.04 -7.65 7.99
CA TYR A 3 23.80 -8.41 7.95
C TYR A 3 24.09 -9.83 8.44
N VAL A 4 23.74 -10.11 9.70
CA VAL A 4 23.77 -11.47 10.23
C VAL A 4 22.66 -12.26 9.53
N LYS A 5 23.05 -13.28 8.76
CA LYS A 5 22.14 -14.28 8.19
C LYS A 5 21.61 -15.16 9.33
N THR A 6 20.62 -14.66 10.06
CA THR A 6 19.79 -15.53 10.89
C THR A 6 18.90 -16.33 9.94
N LYS A 7 19.22 -17.61 9.77
CA LYS A 7 18.38 -18.58 9.07
C LYS A 7 17.06 -18.72 9.82
N PHE A 8 16.10 -17.85 9.50
CA PHE A 8 14.70 -18.10 9.79
C PHE A 8 14.26 -19.20 8.83
N TYR A 9 13.74 -20.29 9.39
CA TYR A 9 12.99 -21.28 8.62
C TYR A 9 11.76 -20.57 8.04
N ALA A 10 11.93 -20.02 6.84
CA ALA A 10 10.88 -19.36 6.09
C ALA A 10 9.88 -20.43 5.66
N THR A 11 8.85 -20.63 6.47
CA THR A 11 7.57 -21.07 5.95
C THR A 11 7.23 -20.17 4.76
N GLN A 12 6.84 -20.79 3.66
CA GLN A 12 6.55 -20.21 2.34
C GLN A 12 5.32 -19.27 2.33
N LEU A 13 5.12 -18.48 3.38
CA LEU A 13 4.08 -17.47 3.46
C LEU A 13 4.65 -16.21 2.82
N GLN A 14 4.31 -15.98 1.55
CA GLN A 14 4.46 -14.64 0.99
C GLN A 14 3.80 -13.63 1.95
N PRO A 15 4.42 -12.48 2.23
CA PRO A 15 3.79 -11.48 3.06
C PRO A 15 2.49 -11.03 2.35
N TRP A 16 1.34 -11.35 2.94
CA TRP A 16 -0.01 -11.01 2.44
C TRP A 16 -0.33 -9.51 2.55
N GLY A 17 0.66 -8.65 2.40
CA GLY A 17 0.48 -7.20 2.42
C GLY A 17 -0.04 -6.68 1.09
N LEU A 18 -0.79 -5.59 1.12
CA LEU A 18 -1.34 -4.93 -0.07
C LEU A 18 -0.26 -4.65 -1.14
N GLN A 19 0.93 -4.21 -0.73
CA GLN A 19 2.06 -3.99 -1.64
C GLN A 19 2.49 -5.26 -2.38
N ALA A 20 2.55 -6.40 -1.69
CA ALA A 20 2.97 -7.65 -2.30
C ALA A 20 1.94 -8.11 -3.33
N ALA A 21 0.64 -8.04 -2.99
CA ALA A 21 -0.44 -8.35 -3.91
C ALA A 21 -0.43 -7.47 -5.16
N VAL A 22 -0.29 -6.14 -5.00
CA VAL A 22 -0.22 -5.21 -6.13
C VAL A 22 1.01 -5.45 -7.01
N ALA A 23 2.16 -5.72 -6.40
CA ALA A 23 3.40 -5.99 -7.14
C ALA A 23 3.33 -7.31 -7.90
N ASP A 24 2.74 -8.34 -7.31
CA ASP A 24 2.56 -9.64 -7.95
C ASP A 24 1.66 -9.54 -9.19
N GLN A 25 0.48 -8.93 -9.02
CA GLN A 25 -0.57 -8.88 -10.03
C GLN A 25 -0.30 -7.84 -11.12
N PHE A 26 0.17 -6.64 -10.75
CA PHE A 26 0.26 -5.51 -11.68
C PHE A 26 1.68 -5.04 -11.98
N LYS A 27 2.71 -5.62 -11.34
CA LYS A 27 4.10 -5.13 -11.40
C LYS A 27 4.24 -3.65 -11.02
N GLN A 28 3.36 -3.19 -10.11
CA GLN A 28 3.31 -1.82 -9.61
C GLN A 28 3.75 -1.73 -8.15
N PHE A 29 4.29 -0.57 -7.77
CA PHE A 29 4.67 -0.28 -6.39
C PHE A 29 3.80 0.83 -5.83
N LEU A 30 3.29 0.63 -4.62
CA LEU A 30 2.57 1.66 -3.88
C LEU A 30 3.58 2.56 -3.18
N ASP A 31 3.25 3.84 -3.10
CA ASP A 31 4.01 4.76 -2.27
C ASP A 31 3.97 4.29 -0.80
N LYS A 32 5.11 4.38 -0.11
CA LYS A 32 5.29 4.03 1.32
C LYS A 32 5.70 5.23 2.17
N THR A 33 5.73 6.43 1.57
CA THR A 33 6.18 7.67 2.22
C THR A 33 5.40 8.00 3.49
N GLU A 34 4.11 7.68 3.54
CA GLU A 34 3.22 8.03 4.66
C GLU A 34 2.90 6.85 5.60
N THR A 35 3.53 5.68 5.40
CA THR A 35 3.23 4.46 6.17
C THR A 35 3.41 4.64 7.68
N LEU A 36 4.42 5.40 8.11
CA LEU A 36 4.74 5.64 9.53
C LEU A 36 4.35 7.04 10.00
N ASN A 37 3.47 7.74 9.28
CA ASN A 37 3.11 9.10 9.62
C ASN A 37 2.11 9.17 10.80
N THR A 38 2.00 10.35 11.44
CA THR A 38 1.01 10.61 12.49
C THR A 38 -0.35 10.94 11.88
N TRP A 39 -1.26 9.96 11.89
CA TRP A 39 -2.61 10.10 11.35
C TRP A 39 -3.63 10.72 12.31
N SER A 40 -3.27 10.87 13.59
CA SER A 40 -4.13 11.45 14.62
C SER A 40 -4.20 12.98 14.59
N GLN A 41 -3.43 13.63 13.71
CA GLN A 41 -3.43 15.08 13.64
C GLN A 41 -4.60 15.58 12.79
N GLY A 42 -5.45 16.41 13.39
CA GLY A 42 -6.58 17.02 12.69
C GLY A 42 -6.13 17.87 11.50
N LEU A 43 -6.84 17.70 10.38
CA LEU A 43 -6.60 18.40 9.12
C LEU A 43 -6.81 19.92 9.21
N ASP A 44 -7.47 20.40 10.28
CA ASP A 44 -7.86 21.81 10.42
C ASP A 44 -6.72 22.73 10.92
N ARG A 45 -5.61 22.17 11.42
CA ARG A 45 -4.53 22.96 12.07
C ARG A 45 -3.46 23.47 11.11
N CYS A 46 -3.82 23.72 9.84
CA CYS A 46 -2.86 24.05 8.79
C CYS A 46 -2.62 25.57 8.69
N HIS A 47 -1.56 26.07 9.30
CA HIS A 47 -1.17 27.48 9.16
C HIS A 47 0.05 27.72 8.26
N THR A 48 0.66 26.67 7.69
CA THR A 48 1.86 26.81 6.84
C THR A 48 1.75 25.99 5.55
N HIS A 49 2.33 26.51 4.45
CA HIS A 49 2.36 25.83 3.14
C HIS A 49 2.96 24.42 3.22
N ARG A 50 4.06 24.24 3.98
CA ARG A 50 4.68 22.93 4.20
C ARG A 50 3.72 21.90 4.79
N TYR A 51 2.82 22.34 5.68
CA TYR A 51 1.81 21.47 6.27
C TYR A 51 0.75 21.04 5.26
N ARG A 52 0.36 21.97 4.37
CA ARG A 52 -0.62 21.71 3.32
C ARG A 52 -0.10 20.67 2.32
N ASP A 53 1.15 20.79 1.89
CA ASP A 53 1.76 19.82 0.96
C ASP A 53 1.87 18.44 1.60
N LYS A 54 2.22 18.39 2.88
CA LYS A 54 2.26 17.13 3.64
C LYS A 54 0.90 16.48 3.74
N ILE A 55 -0.15 17.24 4.04
CA ILE A 55 -1.52 16.71 4.11
C ILE A 55 -1.99 16.23 2.74
N GLN A 56 -1.68 16.96 1.66
CA GLN A 56 -2.00 16.50 0.32
C GLN A 56 -1.31 15.16 0.00
N SER A 57 -0.05 14.99 0.41
CA SER A 57 0.69 13.72 0.32
C SER A 57 -0.02 12.60 1.09
N MET A 58 -0.45 12.86 2.34
CA MET A 58 -1.21 11.89 3.16
C MET A 58 -2.55 11.49 2.53
N ILE A 59 -3.31 12.47 2.01
CA ILE A 59 -4.58 12.21 1.34
C ILE A 59 -4.33 11.34 0.11
N GLN A 60 -3.33 11.68 -0.71
CA GLN A 60 -3.01 10.91 -1.91
C GLN A 60 -2.59 9.48 -1.57
N TYR A 61 -1.78 9.29 -0.53
CA TYR A 61 -1.40 7.97 -0.03
C TYR A 61 -2.64 7.14 0.34
N ALA A 62 -3.55 7.69 1.14
CA ALA A 62 -4.76 6.98 1.57
C ALA A 62 -5.69 6.63 0.39
N VAL A 63 -5.84 7.56 -0.56
CA VAL A 63 -6.60 7.32 -1.80
C VAL A 63 -5.97 6.19 -2.61
N ASN A 64 -4.65 6.17 -2.75
CA ASN A 64 -3.93 5.15 -3.52
C ASN A 64 -4.09 3.75 -2.91
N ASP A 65 -4.05 3.61 -1.58
CA ASP A 65 -4.28 2.33 -0.90
C ASP A 65 -5.70 1.80 -1.20
N CYS A 66 -6.72 2.65 -1.15
CA CYS A 66 -8.10 2.27 -1.49
C CYS A 66 -8.25 1.89 -2.97
N LEU A 67 -7.67 2.68 -3.89
CA LEU A 67 -7.72 2.40 -5.32
C LEU A 67 -7.03 1.08 -5.67
N ALA A 68 -5.91 0.78 -5.02
CA ALA A 68 -5.19 -0.47 -5.21
C ALA A 68 -6.02 -1.69 -4.78
N VAL A 69 -6.72 -1.62 -3.65
CA VAL A 69 -7.63 -2.68 -3.19
C VAL A 69 -8.78 -2.86 -4.19
N THR A 70 -9.41 -1.77 -4.63
CA THR A 70 -10.51 -1.84 -5.61
C THR A 70 -10.05 -2.48 -6.91
N LYS A 71 -8.87 -2.10 -7.41
CA LYS A 71 -8.29 -2.68 -8.63
C LYS A 71 -8.04 -4.18 -8.49
N LEU A 72 -7.50 -4.63 -7.34
CA LEU A 72 -7.34 -6.06 -7.05
C LEU A 72 -8.69 -6.78 -7.02
N ALA A 73 -9.70 -6.20 -6.37
CA ALA A 73 -11.02 -6.81 -6.25
C ALA A 73 -11.71 -7.00 -7.62
N VAL A 74 -11.63 -5.99 -8.50
CA VAL A 74 -12.15 -6.07 -9.86
C VAL A 74 -11.42 -7.16 -10.65
N HIS A 75 -10.07 -7.17 -10.59
CA HIS A 75 -9.26 -8.16 -11.29
C HIS A 75 -9.59 -9.60 -10.88
N MET A 76 -9.70 -9.86 -9.57
CA MET A 76 -10.10 -11.18 -9.06
C MET A 76 -11.50 -11.59 -9.54
N GLY A 77 -12.44 -10.65 -9.69
CA GLY A 77 -13.77 -10.94 -10.22
C GLY A 77 -13.78 -11.32 -11.71
N GLU A 78 -12.90 -10.73 -12.51
CA GLU A 78 -12.74 -11.05 -13.93
C GLU A 78 -12.07 -12.42 -14.14
N GLU A 79 -11.05 -12.76 -13.34
CA GLU A 79 -10.41 -14.07 -13.38
C GLU A 79 -11.38 -15.20 -13.00
N VAL A 80 -12.21 -14.98 -11.98
CA VAL A 80 -13.25 -15.95 -11.61
C VAL A 80 -14.25 -16.12 -12.74
N SER A 81 -14.68 -15.03 -13.38
CA SER A 81 -15.65 -15.08 -14.47
C SER A 81 -15.13 -15.81 -15.72
N THR A 82 -13.83 -15.72 -16.01
CA THR A 82 -13.20 -16.39 -17.16
C THR A 82 -12.95 -17.88 -16.93
N LEU A 83 -12.90 -18.36 -15.69
CA LEU A 83 -12.77 -19.78 -15.37
C LEU A 83 -14.10 -20.57 -15.51
N PHE A 84 -15.22 -19.88 -15.61
CA PHE A 84 -16.56 -20.48 -15.73
C PHE A 84 -17.16 -20.43 -17.15
N TYR A 85 -16.36 -20.02 -18.16
CA TYR A 85 -16.68 -20.08 -19.59
C TYR A 85 -15.59 -20.84 -20.34
#